data_AF-A0A0S7EN16-F1
#
_entry.id   AF-A0A0S7EN16-F1
#
_cell.length_a   1.000
_cell.length_b   1.000
_cell.length_c   1.000
_cell.angle_alpha   90.00
_cell.angle_beta   90.00
_cell.angle_gamma   90.00
#
_symmetry.space_group_name_H-M   'P 1'
#
loop_
_entity.id
_entity.type
_entity.pdbx_description
1 polymer ?
#
loop_
_entity_poly.entity_id
_entity_poly.type
_entity_poly.pdbx_seq_one_letter_code
_entity_poly.pdbx_strand_id
1 'polypeptide(L)'
;MCRILRLNSEIEDLALTYFRQAYQQESFINVTLQRKEVLAGCCVYVSCRQRDWPITLGTISSLLDADQTLVGGVYQEMIKILNIQAPFVNIADVIEAHVQE
;
A
#
# COMPACT_ATOMS: atom_id res chain seq x y z
N MET A 1 -9.16 5.37 -1.81
CA MET A 1 -7.77 5.77 -1.48
C MET A 1 -7.08 6.47 -2.64
N CYS A 2 -6.96 5.88 -3.83
CA CYS A 2 -6.26 6.50 -4.96
C CYS A 2 -6.76 7.92 -5.31
N ARG A 3 -8.09 8.13 -5.31
CA ARG A 3 -8.69 9.46 -5.51
C ARG A 3 -8.36 10.47 -4.40
N ILE A 4 -8.30 10.02 -3.15
CA ILE A 4 -7.93 10.87 -1.99
C ILE A 4 -6.47 11.33 -2.15
N LEU A 5 -5.61 10.41 -2.57
CA LEU A 5 -4.18 10.64 -2.84
C LEU A 5 -3.90 11.25 -4.23
N ARG A 6 -4.95 11.54 -5.03
CA ARG A 6 -4.86 12.08 -6.39
C ARG A 6 -3.91 11.32 -7.32
N LEU A 7 -3.88 9.99 -7.18
CA LEU A 7 -3.02 9.11 -7.99
C LEU A 7 -3.56 9.00 -9.42
N ASN A 8 -2.66 8.76 -10.37
CA ASN A 8 -3.03 8.47 -11.75
C ASN A 8 -3.66 7.06 -11.89
N SER A 9 -4.29 6.80 -13.03
CA SER A 9 -4.98 5.53 -13.30
C SER A 9 -4.03 4.33 -13.32
N GLU A 10 -2.79 4.51 -13.76
CA GLU A 10 -1.81 3.41 -13.84
C GLU A 10 -1.47 2.84 -12.46
N ILE A 11 -1.36 3.71 -11.43
CA ILE A 11 -1.15 3.28 -10.05
C ILE A 11 -2.40 2.59 -9.50
N GLU A 12 -3.59 3.10 -9.82
CA GLU A 12 -4.86 2.48 -9.40
C GLU A 12 -5.04 1.08 -10.00
N ASP A 13 -4.76 0.89 -11.29
CA ASP A 13 -4.86 -0.40 -11.98
C ASP A 13 -3.85 -1.43 -11.42
N LEU A 14 -2.64 -0.97 -11.09
CA LEU A 14 -1.63 -1.82 -10.47
C LEU A 14 -2.04 -2.26 -9.06
N ALA A 15 -2.57 -1.34 -8.25
CA ALA A 15 -3.07 -1.64 -6.92
C ALA A 15 -4.24 -2.64 -6.97
N LEU A 16 -5.15 -2.49 -7.92
CA LEU A 16 -6.25 -3.43 -8.16
C LEU A 16 -5.73 -4.82 -8.57
N THR A 17 -4.68 -4.88 -9.38
CA THR A 17 -4.04 -6.13 -9.79
C THR A 17 -3.46 -6.87 -8.59
N TYR A 18 -2.68 -6.18 -7.76
CA TYR A 18 -2.11 -6.77 -6.54
C TYR A 18 -3.17 -7.20 -5.54
N PHE A 19 -4.21 -6.40 -5.34
CA PHE A 19 -5.30 -6.77 -4.44
C PHE A 19 -5.98 -8.07 -4.89
N ARG A 20 -6.29 -8.19 -6.19
CA ARG A 20 -6.91 -9.40 -6.75
C ARG A 20 -6.02 -10.63 -6.56
N GLN A 21 -4.71 -10.50 -6.82
CA GLN A 21 -3.77 -11.60 -6.64
C GLN A 21 -3.62 -12.01 -5.17
N ALA A 22 -3.52 -11.05 -4.25
CA ALA A 22 -3.40 -11.33 -2.82
C ALA A 22 -4.69 -11.93 -2.24
N TYR A 23 -5.85 -11.44 -2.65
CA TYR A 23 -7.14 -11.90 -2.14
C TYR A 23 -7.51 -13.33 -2.56
N GLN A 24 -6.80 -13.90 -3.55
CA GLN A 24 -6.92 -15.32 -3.93
C GLN A 24 -6.19 -16.26 -2.96
N GLN A 25 -5.42 -15.72 -2.01
CA GLN A 25 -4.58 -16.50 -1.09
C GLN A 25 -5.33 -16.74 0.22
N GLU A 26 -5.19 -17.93 0.80
CA GLU A 26 -5.88 -18.30 2.04
C GLU A 26 -5.59 -17.32 3.19
N SER A 27 -4.36 -16.79 3.23
CA SER A 27 -3.90 -15.73 4.15
C SER A 27 -4.76 -14.46 4.16
N PHE A 28 -5.51 -14.17 3.10
CA PHE A 28 -6.26 -12.92 2.96
C PHE A 28 -7.75 -13.11 2.64
N ILE A 29 -8.20 -14.31 2.30
CA ILE A 29 -9.61 -14.57 2.00
C ILE A 29 -10.47 -14.66 3.28
N ASN A 30 -9.96 -15.35 4.31
CA ASN A 30 -10.69 -15.70 5.54
C ASN A 30 -10.20 -14.89 6.76
N VAL A 31 -10.10 -13.57 6.59
CA VAL A 31 -9.59 -12.66 7.63
C VAL A 31 -10.60 -11.55 7.95
N THR A 32 -10.33 -10.80 9.01
CA THR A 32 -11.17 -9.66 9.45
C THR A 32 -11.32 -8.62 8.34
N LEU A 33 -12.44 -7.89 8.35
CA LEU A 33 -12.68 -6.80 7.40
C LEU A 33 -11.54 -5.76 7.46
N GLN A 34 -11.12 -5.37 8.66
CA GLN A 34 -10.02 -4.45 8.87
C GLN A 34 -8.72 -4.93 8.18
N ARG A 35 -8.41 -6.24 8.25
CA ARG A 35 -7.22 -6.78 7.56
C ARG A 35 -7.35 -6.68 6.04
N LYS A 36 -8.56 -6.82 5.49
CA LYS A 36 -8.85 -6.66 4.04
C LYS A 36 -8.73 -5.20 3.60
N GLU A 37 -9.20 -4.26 4.41
CA GLU A 37 -9.05 -2.82 4.17
C GLU A 37 -7.57 -2.41 4.19
N VAL A 38 -6.82 -2.90 5.19
CA VAL A 38 -5.36 -2.70 5.27
C VAL A 38 -4.66 -3.31 4.06
N LEU A 39 -5.04 -4.52 3.62
CA LEU A 39 -4.48 -5.13 2.40
C LEU A 39 -4.67 -4.22 1.17
N ALA A 40 -5.86 -3.63 0.99
CA ALA A 40 -6.10 -2.68 -0.08
C ALA A 40 -5.17 -1.46 0.02
N GLY A 41 -4.96 -0.93 1.23
CA GLY A 41 -4.01 0.14 1.47
C GLY A 41 -2.56 -0.23 1.16
N CYS A 42 -2.12 -1.43 1.54
CA CYS A 42 -0.79 -1.94 1.21
C CYS A 42 -0.59 -2.11 -0.30
N CYS A 43 -1.62 -2.55 -1.03
CA CYS A 43 -1.59 -2.64 -2.49
C CYS A 43 -1.42 -1.25 -3.14
N VAL A 44 -2.10 -0.22 -2.61
CA VAL A 44 -1.90 1.16 -3.05
C VAL A 44 -0.48 1.63 -2.75
N TYR A 45 0.02 1.39 -1.55
CA TYR A 45 1.37 1.79 -1.14
C TYR A 45 2.47 1.20 -2.03
N VAL A 46 2.45 -0.12 -2.25
CA VAL A 46 3.49 -0.77 -3.07
C VAL A 46 3.44 -0.27 -4.52
N SER A 47 2.24 -0.04 -5.05
CA SER A 47 2.05 0.49 -6.41
C SER A 47 2.56 1.92 -6.54
N CYS A 48 2.30 2.78 -5.54
CA CYS A 48 2.88 4.11 -5.45
C CYS A 48 4.40 4.05 -5.47
N ARG A 49 5.00 3.22 -4.60
CA ARG A 49 6.46 3.14 -4.48
C ARG A 49 7.14 2.58 -5.73
N GLN A 50 6.51 1.68 -6.47
CA GLN A 50 7.01 1.18 -7.76
C GLN A 50 6.93 2.22 -8.89
N ARG A 51 6.17 3.30 -8.69
CA ARG A 51 6.03 4.43 -9.62
C ARG A 51 6.59 5.73 -9.03
N ASP A 52 7.52 5.61 -8.08
CA ASP A 52 8.21 6.71 -7.41
C ASP A 52 7.28 7.75 -6.76
N TRP A 53 6.06 7.35 -6.39
CA TRP A 53 5.12 8.22 -5.70
C TRP A 53 5.46 8.28 -4.18
N PRO A 54 5.66 9.49 -3.60
CA PRO A 54 6.33 9.66 -2.31
C PRO A 54 5.37 9.58 -1.11
N ILE A 55 4.69 8.44 -0.94
CA ILE A 55 3.89 8.17 0.27
C ILE A 55 4.58 7.19 1.22
N THR A 56 4.22 7.25 2.49
CA THR A 56 4.74 6.35 3.53
C THR A 56 3.68 5.34 3.96
N LEU A 57 4.09 4.26 4.64
CA LEU A 57 3.13 3.39 5.33
C LEU A 57 2.35 4.17 6.41
N GLY A 58 2.93 5.21 6.99
CA GLY A 58 2.24 6.12 7.90
C GLY A 58 1.04 6.81 7.24
N THR A 59 1.19 7.26 5.99
CA THR A 59 0.09 7.83 5.19
C THR A 59 -1.07 6.84 5.06
N ILE A 60 -0.77 5.56 4.80
CA ILE A 60 -1.80 4.51 4.71
C ILE A 60 -2.49 4.29 6.05
N SER A 61 -1.73 4.16 7.14
CA SER A 61 -2.27 3.98 8.48
C SER A 61 -3.20 5.12 8.88
N SER A 62 -2.80 6.37 8.60
CA SER A 62 -3.62 7.55 8.87
C SER A 62 -4.90 7.60 8.03
N LEU A 63 -4.83 7.25 6.74
CA LEU A 63 -6.01 7.24 5.86
C LEU A 63 -7.03 6.16 6.22
N LEU A 64 -6.58 5.05 6.79
CA LEU A 64 -7.43 3.92 7.16
C LEU A 64 -7.83 3.91 8.64
N ASP A 65 -7.36 4.89 9.43
CA ASP A 65 -7.46 4.89 10.90
C ASP A 65 -7.05 3.52 11.49
N ALA A 66 -5.93 3.00 11.00
CA ALA A 66 -5.46 1.65 11.30
C ALA A 66 -4.18 1.67 12.11
N ASP A 67 -4.05 0.68 13.00
CA ASP A 67 -2.83 0.48 13.79
C ASP A 67 -1.62 0.22 12.89
N GLN A 68 -0.50 0.92 13.17
CA GLN A 68 0.69 0.85 12.34
C GLN A 68 1.34 -0.54 12.35
N THR A 69 1.24 -1.28 13.46
CA THR A 69 1.79 -2.64 13.54
C THR A 69 0.99 -3.61 12.69
N LEU A 70 -0.34 -3.45 12.64
CA LEU A 70 -1.21 -4.19 11.73
C LEU A 70 -0.89 -3.88 10.27
N VAL A 71 -0.74 -2.61 9.91
CA VAL A 71 -0.39 -2.18 8.54
C VAL A 71 0.97 -2.73 8.12
N GLY A 72 1.98 -2.62 8.98
CA GLY A 72 3.31 -3.19 8.74
C GLY A 72 3.27 -4.71 8.54
N GLY A 73 2.53 -5.42 9.40
CA GLY A 73 2.40 -6.88 9.31
C GLY A 73 1.72 -7.35 8.02
N VAL A 74 0.62 -6.72 7.63
CA VAL A 74 -0.09 -7.03 6.37
C VAL A 74 0.79 -6.71 5.16
N TYR A 75 1.50 -5.58 5.17
CA TYR A 75 2.42 -5.21 4.10
C TYR A 75 3.51 -6.26 3.89
N GLN A 76 4.17 -6.69 4.98
CA GLN A 76 5.23 -7.70 4.94
C GLN A 76 4.72 -9.06 4.43
N GLU A 77 3.53 -9.48 4.87
CA GLU A 77 2.92 -10.71 4.37
C GLU A 77 2.56 -10.61 2.88
N MET A 78 1.98 -9.48 2.46
CA MET A 78 1.58 -9.23 1.07
C MET A 78 2.78 -9.29 0.12
N ILE A 79 3.88 -8.57 0.40
CA ILE A 79 5.05 -8.56 -0.49
C ILE A 79 5.69 -9.95 -0.58
N LYS A 80 5.67 -10.73 0.52
CA LYS A 80 6.18 -12.10 0.55
C LYS A 80 5.34 -13.03 -0.32
N ILE A 81 4.02 -12.98 -0.16
CA ILE A 81 3.07 -13.83 -0.89
C ILE A 81 3.08 -13.52 -2.40
N LEU A 82 3.14 -12.24 -2.76
CA LEU A 82 3.17 -11.79 -4.15
C LEU A 82 4.58 -11.81 -4.77
N ASN A 83 5.61 -12.21 -4.00
CA ASN A 83 7.01 -12.19 -4.41
C ASN A 83 7.44 -10.82 -4.99
N ILE A 84 6.99 -9.74 -4.36
CA ILE A 84 7.32 -8.37 -4.75
C ILE A 84 8.62 -7.99 -4.05
N GLN A 85 9.60 -7.52 -4.83
CA GLN A 85 10.79 -6.89 -4.26
C GLN A 85 10.38 -5.61 -3.52
N ALA A 86 10.77 -5.51 -2.25
CA ALA A 86 10.46 -4.35 -1.44
C ALA A 86 10.98 -3.09 -2.15
N PRO A 87 10.10 -2.15 -2.53
CA PRO A 87 10.53 -0.99 -3.29
C PRO A 87 11.43 -0.10 -2.42
N PHE A 88 12.48 0.43 -3.04
CA PHE A 88 13.38 1.37 -2.40
C PHE A 88 12.61 2.61 -1.94
N VAL A 89 12.88 3.10 -0.73
CA VAL A 89 12.32 4.35 -0.22
C VAL A 89 13.43 5.39 -0.22
N ASN A 90 13.38 6.31 -1.18
CA ASN A 90 14.25 7.47 -1.15
C ASN A 90 13.67 8.51 -0.20
N ILE A 91 14.41 8.82 0.88
CA ILE A 91 13.97 9.82 1.86
C ILE A 91 13.88 11.23 1.25
N ALA A 92 14.68 11.53 0.22
CA ALA A 92 14.65 12.83 -0.45
C ALA A 92 13.29 13.09 -1.10
N ASP A 93 12.77 12.14 -1.89
CA ASP A 93 11.46 12.26 -2.55
C ASP A 93 10.33 12.47 -1.52
N VAL A 94 10.42 11.79 -0.38
CA VAL A 94 9.45 11.95 0.71
C VAL A 94 9.53 13.35 1.28
N ILE A 95 10.72 13.86 1.60
CA ILE A 95 10.92 15.21 2.15
C ILE A 95 10.43 16.26 1.15
N GLU A 96 10.80 16.15 -0.12
CA GLU A 96 10.39 17.11 -1.16
C GLU A 96 8.87 17.21 -1.28
N ALA A 97 8.17 16.06 -1.25
CA ALA A 97 6.71 16.05 -1.27
C ALA A 97 6.08 16.76 -0.06
N HIS A 98 6.65 16.60 1.14
CA HIS A 98 6.12 17.22 2.37
C HIS A 98 6.43 18.73 2.44
N VAL A 99 7.47 19.20 1.74
CA VAL A 99 7.81 20.64 1.68
C VAL A 99 6.96 21.38 0.64
N GLN A 100 6.39 20.68 -0.34
CA GLN A 100 5.55 21.25 -1.39
C GLN A 100 4.05 21.29 -1.06
N GLU A 101 3.62 20.67 0.04
CA GLU A 101 2.26 20.81 0.62
C GLU A 101 2.14 22.07 1.49
#